data_AF-A0A521G7A5-F1
#
_entry.id   AF-A0A521G7A5-F1
#
_cell.length_a   1.000
_cell.length_b   1.000
_cell.length_c   1.000
_cell.angle_alpha   90.00
_cell.angle_beta   90.00
_cell.angle_gamma   90.00
#
_symmetry.space_group_name_H-M   'P 1'
#
loop_
_entity.id
_entity.type
_entity.pdbx_description
1 polymer ?
#
loop_
_entity_poly.entity_id
_entity_poly.type
_entity_poly.pdbx_seq_one_letter_code
_entity_poly.pdbx_strand_id
1 'polypeptide(L)'
;MTREQLHRTLHEQPADAPRRPIRMRGSDLSDFDFSHQDLTGADFRFSNLSGANFQGSILRDANLSFAGLTDVSFVDADLTGANLNFSGLSGADLTGANLSGVSMMFSGGARNVQPPILPPEPITLTNLLQRPVWGVLIGCLLGALLVYGTSGIIYFTNQIFTTNNQDIADVNRFIVWQNLTEGVTVFLTIYFLSDWLDQRFRRIWQRHLFASAILFVAYWVINTICYFMLGKEVFERLEHQPSSTPLVDDPAPWYYYIIVALLIGNAFLYVLRQGKQLTRKMTEQEFQLLNMEKLKTRAELDALQAKINPHFLYNALNSIASLVHDNPDKAEEMTLLLSKLFRYSTGRDGSHMGSLAEELDMVRTYLQVEHVRFGDRLLFSVDTSDEQLNKLQIPQFLLQPIVENAVKHGISKRAGAGRIDVKIYSQNECLCLSVHDNGPPFPDDMGSGYGLRSIQDKLRLLYGNDARVELQNEPYKQVLLSIKLSRLQQ
;
A
#
# COMPACT_ATOMS: atom_id res chain seq x y z
N MET A 1 -13.99 -18.98 -20.74
CA MET A 1 -13.35 -20.17 -21.32
C MET A 1 -13.53 -21.29 -20.31
N THR A 2 -13.83 -22.52 -20.74
CA THR A 2 -14.01 -23.67 -19.82
C THR A 2 -12.65 -24.29 -19.46
N ARG A 3 -12.57 -25.09 -18.38
CA ARG A 3 -11.35 -25.80 -17.95
C ARG A 3 -10.77 -26.68 -19.07
N GLU A 4 -11.61 -27.33 -19.86
CA GLU A 4 -11.20 -28.13 -21.02
C GLU A 4 -10.65 -27.28 -22.17
N GLN A 5 -11.27 -26.12 -22.44
CA GLN A 5 -10.78 -25.17 -23.43
C GLN A 5 -9.44 -24.55 -23.01
N LEU A 6 -9.24 -24.33 -21.70
CA LEU A 6 -7.97 -23.87 -21.14
C LEU A 6 -6.85 -24.89 -21.40
N HIS A 7 -7.11 -26.18 -21.12
CA HIS A 7 -6.14 -27.24 -21.36
C HIS A 7 -5.70 -27.29 -22.83
N ARG A 8 -6.65 -27.22 -23.78
CA ARG A 8 -6.29 -27.12 -25.21
C ARG A 8 -5.54 -25.84 -25.54
N THR A 9 -5.93 -24.71 -24.98
CA THR A 9 -5.28 -23.42 -25.26
C THR A 9 -3.82 -23.39 -24.78
N LEU A 10 -3.52 -24.02 -23.64
CA LEU A 10 -2.16 -24.09 -23.10
C LEU A 10 -1.27 -25.12 -23.81
N HIS A 11 -1.83 -26.22 -24.32
CA HIS A 11 -1.07 -27.32 -24.93
C HIS A 11 -1.03 -27.32 -26.46
N GLU A 12 -2.00 -26.68 -27.14
CA GLU A 12 -2.16 -26.75 -28.60
C GLU A 12 -1.87 -25.43 -29.33
N GLN A 13 -1.46 -24.36 -28.62
CA GLN A 13 -1.14 -23.07 -29.26
C GLN A 13 0.25 -23.06 -29.94
N PRO A 14 0.35 -22.69 -31.24
CA PRO A 14 1.63 -22.54 -31.93
C PRO A 14 2.45 -21.37 -31.36
N ALA A 15 3.77 -21.52 -31.34
CA ALA A 15 4.71 -20.54 -30.77
C ALA A 15 4.62 -19.12 -31.38
N ASP A 16 4.08 -18.98 -32.60
CA ASP A 16 4.01 -17.72 -33.35
C ASP A 16 2.64 -16.99 -33.28
N ALA A 17 1.66 -17.49 -32.51
CA ALA A 17 0.37 -16.81 -32.37
C ALA A 17 0.43 -15.69 -31.31
N PRO A 18 -0.24 -14.53 -31.52
CA PRO A 18 -0.28 -13.47 -30.52
C PRO A 18 -0.95 -13.98 -29.24
N ARG A 19 -0.19 -14.04 -28.14
CA ARG A 19 -0.66 -14.47 -26.82
C ARG A 19 -1.72 -13.50 -26.32
N ARG A 20 -2.98 -13.94 -26.37
CA ARG A 20 -4.07 -13.23 -25.71
C ARG A 20 -4.05 -13.59 -24.22
N PRO A 21 -4.21 -12.61 -23.31
CA PRO A 21 -4.25 -12.91 -21.89
C PRO A 21 -5.36 -13.90 -21.58
N ILE A 22 -5.03 -14.95 -20.84
CA ILE A 22 -5.99 -15.97 -20.43
C ILE A 22 -7.04 -15.33 -19.53
N ARG A 23 -8.32 -15.59 -19.81
CA ARG A 23 -9.45 -15.06 -19.01
C ARG A 23 -10.27 -16.22 -18.44
N MET A 24 -10.01 -16.52 -17.18
CA MET A 24 -10.62 -17.60 -16.41
C MET A 24 -11.15 -17.05 -15.09
N ARG A 25 -12.04 -16.06 -15.15
CA ARG A 25 -12.66 -15.42 -13.97
C ARG A 25 -13.76 -16.32 -13.39
N GLY A 26 -13.82 -16.47 -12.08
CA GLY A 26 -14.86 -17.26 -11.38
C GLY A 26 -14.87 -18.74 -11.75
N SER A 27 -13.75 -19.25 -12.25
CA SER A 27 -13.64 -20.63 -12.76
C SER A 27 -13.09 -21.56 -11.68
N ASP A 28 -13.48 -22.84 -11.72
CA ASP A 28 -12.87 -23.87 -10.88
C ASP A 28 -11.69 -24.52 -11.60
N LEU A 29 -10.50 -24.21 -11.10
CA LEU A 29 -9.18 -24.60 -11.58
C LEU A 29 -8.35 -25.23 -10.45
N SER A 30 -9.03 -25.81 -9.46
CA SER A 30 -8.39 -26.61 -8.41
C SER A 30 -7.52 -27.72 -9.01
N ASP A 31 -6.34 -27.91 -8.41
CA ASP A 31 -5.32 -28.89 -8.79
C ASP A 31 -4.87 -28.82 -10.26
N PHE A 32 -5.08 -27.68 -10.93
CA PHE A 32 -4.67 -27.51 -12.32
C PHE A 32 -3.17 -27.25 -12.43
N ASP A 33 -2.52 -27.86 -13.42
CA ASP A 33 -1.09 -27.67 -13.67
C ASP A 33 -0.83 -26.54 -14.68
N PHE A 34 -0.22 -25.47 -14.18
CA PHE A 34 0.23 -24.29 -14.90
C PHE A 34 1.76 -24.20 -14.94
N SER A 35 2.48 -25.25 -14.55
CA SER A 35 3.94 -25.21 -14.47
C SER A 35 4.57 -24.80 -15.80
N HIS A 36 5.57 -23.91 -15.72
CA HIS A 36 6.33 -23.40 -16.87
C HIS A 36 5.52 -22.67 -17.96
N GLN A 37 4.27 -22.28 -17.68
CA GLN A 37 3.43 -21.56 -18.63
C GLN A 37 3.69 -20.04 -18.59
N ASP A 38 3.48 -19.37 -19.74
CA ASP A 38 3.40 -17.91 -19.78
C ASP A 38 1.95 -17.46 -19.62
N LEU A 39 1.67 -16.87 -18.47
CA LEU A 39 0.39 -16.37 -18.02
C LEU A 39 0.42 -14.84 -17.84
N THR A 40 1.31 -14.14 -18.56
CA THR A 40 1.42 -12.69 -18.49
C THR A 40 0.06 -12.02 -18.77
N GLY A 41 -0.38 -11.17 -17.84
CA GLY A 41 -1.65 -10.45 -17.89
C GLY A 41 -2.90 -11.32 -17.72
N ALA A 42 -2.77 -12.58 -17.30
CA ALA A 42 -3.91 -13.48 -17.11
C ALA A 42 -4.88 -12.96 -16.03
N ASP A 43 -6.17 -13.21 -16.22
CA ASP A 43 -7.25 -12.82 -15.32
C ASP A 43 -7.89 -14.06 -14.69
N PHE A 44 -7.55 -14.30 -13.43
CA PHE A 44 -8.02 -15.41 -12.58
C PHE A 44 -8.89 -14.92 -11.40
N ARG A 45 -9.45 -13.71 -11.48
CA ARG A 45 -10.21 -13.15 -10.37
C ARG A 45 -11.37 -14.06 -9.94
N PHE A 46 -11.60 -14.18 -8.63
CA PHE A 46 -12.69 -14.98 -8.05
C PHE A 46 -12.62 -16.50 -8.35
N SER A 47 -11.53 -17.00 -8.93
CA SER A 47 -11.40 -18.40 -9.31
C SER A 47 -10.94 -19.27 -8.15
N ASN A 48 -11.33 -20.54 -8.16
CA ASN A 48 -10.77 -21.53 -7.25
C ASN A 48 -9.50 -22.11 -7.89
N LEU A 49 -8.35 -21.84 -7.29
CA LEU A 49 -7.01 -22.31 -7.70
C LEU A 49 -6.35 -23.11 -6.57
N SER A 50 -7.15 -23.66 -5.67
CA SER A 50 -6.64 -24.44 -4.53
C SER A 50 -5.89 -25.67 -5.05
N GLY A 51 -4.67 -25.92 -4.55
CA GLY A 51 -3.81 -27.01 -4.99
C GLY A 51 -3.18 -26.84 -6.38
N ALA A 52 -3.42 -25.72 -7.08
CA ALA A 52 -2.86 -25.52 -8.42
C ALA A 52 -1.32 -25.40 -8.41
N ASN A 53 -0.68 -25.84 -9.49
CA ASN A 53 0.77 -25.81 -9.63
C ASN A 53 1.21 -24.71 -10.62
N PHE A 54 1.85 -23.65 -10.14
CA PHE A 54 2.41 -22.55 -10.92
C PHE A 54 3.94 -22.58 -10.95
N GLN A 55 4.58 -23.71 -10.65
CA GLN A 55 6.03 -23.79 -10.57
C GLN A 55 6.72 -23.29 -11.86
N GLY A 56 7.66 -22.36 -11.72
CA GLY A 56 8.44 -21.80 -12.83
C GLY A 56 7.63 -21.07 -13.91
N SER A 57 6.37 -20.70 -13.62
CA SER A 57 5.50 -19.99 -14.56
C SER A 57 5.74 -18.47 -14.55
N ILE A 58 5.33 -17.78 -15.62
CA ILE A 58 5.43 -16.31 -15.75
C ILE A 58 4.04 -15.72 -15.56
N LEU A 59 3.83 -15.00 -14.46
CA LEU A 59 2.57 -14.39 -14.04
C LEU A 59 2.65 -12.85 -14.02
N ARG A 60 3.49 -12.26 -14.87
CA ARG A 60 3.70 -10.81 -14.89
C ARG A 60 2.39 -10.08 -15.13
N ASP A 61 2.10 -9.08 -14.31
CA ASP A 61 0.86 -8.27 -14.37
C ASP A 61 -0.45 -9.10 -14.34
N ALA A 62 -0.40 -10.35 -13.89
CA ALA A 62 -1.58 -11.20 -13.77
C ALA A 62 -2.48 -10.75 -12.60
N ASN A 63 -3.79 -10.94 -12.74
CA ASN A 63 -4.77 -10.58 -11.71
C ASN A 63 -5.40 -11.83 -11.09
N LEU A 64 -4.99 -12.13 -9.86
CA LEU A 64 -5.45 -13.23 -9.02
C LEU A 64 -6.25 -12.72 -7.80
N SER A 65 -6.75 -11.47 -7.84
CA SER A 65 -7.50 -10.90 -6.72
C SER A 65 -8.77 -11.70 -6.43
N PHE A 66 -9.08 -11.89 -5.14
CA PHE A 66 -10.20 -12.71 -4.67
C PHE A 66 -10.16 -14.21 -5.07
N ALA A 67 -9.04 -14.72 -5.60
CA ALA A 67 -8.89 -16.14 -5.91
C ALA A 67 -8.66 -16.98 -4.64
N GLY A 68 -9.16 -18.22 -4.65
CA GLY A 68 -8.79 -19.23 -3.66
C GLY A 68 -7.45 -19.84 -4.03
N LEU A 69 -6.40 -19.59 -3.25
CA LEU A 69 -5.01 -20.01 -3.51
C LEU A 69 -4.49 -20.91 -2.39
N THR A 70 -5.37 -21.73 -1.81
CA THR A 70 -5.01 -22.61 -0.70
C THR A 70 -4.13 -23.75 -1.21
N ASP A 71 -3.01 -24.03 -0.54
CA ASP A 71 -2.05 -25.07 -0.92
C ASP A 71 -1.50 -24.97 -2.36
N VAL A 72 -1.46 -23.76 -2.93
CA VAL A 72 -0.93 -23.50 -4.28
C VAL A 72 0.60 -23.50 -4.29
N SER A 73 1.23 -24.00 -5.35
CA SER A 73 2.69 -23.91 -5.54
C SER A 73 3.06 -22.79 -6.51
N PHE A 74 3.80 -21.78 -6.06
CA PHE A 74 4.42 -20.72 -6.87
C PHE A 74 5.95 -20.84 -6.91
N VAL A 75 6.50 -22.04 -6.67
CA VAL A 75 7.95 -22.24 -6.59
C VAL A 75 8.64 -21.72 -7.86
N ASP A 76 9.64 -20.85 -7.70
CA ASP A 76 10.39 -20.20 -8.80
C ASP A 76 9.53 -19.45 -9.85
N ALA A 77 8.29 -19.08 -9.52
CA ALA A 77 7.41 -18.33 -10.43
C ALA A 77 7.76 -16.84 -10.49
N ASP A 78 7.57 -16.20 -11.66
CA ASP A 78 7.74 -14.74 -11.82
C ASP A 78 6.39 -14.02 -11.68
N LEU A 79 6.13 -13.46 -10.51
CA LEU A 79 4.91 -12.74 -10.17
C LEU A 79 5.04 -11.23 -10.35
N THR A 80 6.06 -10.72 -11.05
CA THR A 80 6.32 -9.27 -11.11
C THR A 80 5.06 -8.46 -11.51
N GLY A 81 4.64 -7.52 -10.67
CA GLY A 81 3.45 -6.69 -10.92
C GLY A 81 2.09 -7.38 -10.76
N ALA A 82 2.06 -8.65 -10.33
CA ALA A 82 0.80 -9.39 -10.15
C ALA A 82 -0.05 -8.84 -8.99
N ASN A 83 -1.37 -9.01 -9.09
CA ASN A 83 -2.33 -8.59 -8.08
C ASN A 83 -2.95 -9.81 -7.37
N LEU A 84 -2.63 -10.00 -6.09
CA LEU A 84 -3.10 -11.06 -5.21
C LEU A 84 -3.97 -10.52 -4.05
N ASN A 85 -4.53 -9.33 -4.19
CA ASN A 85 -5.35 -8.71 -3.13
C ASN A 85 -6.56 -9.57 -2.79
N PHE A 86 -6.87 -9.70 -1.49
CA PHE A 86 -7.99 -10.49 -0.98
C PHE A 86 -7.99 -11.97 -1.40
N SER A 87 -6.84 -12.52 -1.78
CA SER A 87 -6.70 -13.95 -2.09
C SER A 87 -6.40 -14.79 -0.84
N GLY A 88 -6.90 -16.02 -0.80
CA GLY A 88 -6.65 -16.94 0.31
C GLY A 88 -5.39 -17.76 0.07
N LEU A 89 -4.26 -17.42 0.71
CA LEU A 89 -2.94 -18.04 0.50
C LEU A 89 -2.57 -19.08 1.57
N SER A 90 -3.56 -19.62 2.29
CA SER A 90 -3.31 -20.61 3.35
C SER A 90 -2.55 -21.81 2.78
N GLY A 91 -1.34 -22.07 3.26
CA GLY A 91 -0.54 -23.22 2.81
C GLY A 91 0.15 -23.03 1.45
N ALA A 92 0.06 -21.85 0.84
CA ALA A 92 0.76 -21.55 -0.41
C ALA A 92 2.29 -21.62 -0.25
N ASP A 93 2.98 -22.20 -1.23
CA ASP A 93 4.45 -22.24 -1.32
C ASP A 93 4.96 -21.19 -2.31
N LEU A 94 5.73 -20.22 -1.82
CA LEU A 94 6.30 -19.11 -2.62
C LEU A 94 7.83 -19.20 -2.73
N THR A 95 8.41 -20.37 -2.46
CA THR A 95 9.87 -20.53 -2.42
C THR A 95 10.51 -20.17 -3.77
N GLY A 96 11.43 -19.20 -3.79
CA GLY A 96 12.12 -18.77 -5.02
C GLY A 96 11.30 -17.87 -5.95
N ALA A 97 10.04 -17.56 -5.62
CA ALA A 97 9.20 -16.71 -6.46
C ALA A 97 9.69 -15.25 -6.50
N ASN A 98 9.63 -14.61 -7.67
CA ASN A 98 9.91 -13.17 -7.81
C ASN A 98 8.67 -12.33 -7.55
N LEU A 99 8.65 -11.64 -6.41
CA LEU A 99 7.50 -10.86 -5.91
C LEU A 99 7.62 -9.35 -6.14
N SER A 100 8.51 -8.91 -7.03
CA SER A 100 8.73 -7.47 -7.25
C SER A 100 7.47 -6.76 -7.73
N GLY A 101 7.01 -5.75 -6.98
CA GLY A 101 5.80 -4.99 -7.33
C GLY A 101 4.47 -5.74 -7.17
N VAL A 102 4.44 -6.90 -6.50
CA VAL A 102 3.20 -7.64 -6.22
C VAL A 102 2.33 -6.90 -5.21
N SER A 103 1.02 -6.84 -5.46
CA SER A 103 0.02 -6.33 -4.51
C SER A 103 -0.60 -7.49 -3.71
N MET A 104 -0.43 -7.51 -2.38
CA MET A 104 -0.98 -8.53 -1.47
C MET A 104 -1.78 -7.93 -0.29
N MET A 105 -2.54 -6.87 -0.55
CA MET A 105 -3.38 -6.27 0.48
C MET A 105 -4.45 -7.27 0.93
N PHE A 106 -4.49 -7.54 2.24
CA PHE A 106 -5.45 -8.44 2.90
C PHE A 106 -5.36 -9.93 2.45
N SER A 107 -4.19 -10.39 2.01
CA SER A 107 -3.94 -11.81 1.71
C SER A 107 -3.47 -12.55 2.97
N GLY A 108 -4.08 -13.69 3.33
CA GLY A 108 -3.76 -14.42 4.56
C GLY A 108 -3.04 -15.75 4.34
N GLY A 109 -2.03 -16.06 5.16
CA GLY A 109 -1.60 -17.45 5.43
C GLY A 109 -0.44 -18.05 4.62
N ALA A 110 0.33 -17.26 3.85
CA ALA A 110 1.46 -17.79 3.08
C ALA A 110 2.61 -18.29 3.97
N ARG A 111 3.16 -19.49 3.68
CA ARG A 111 4.41 -19.97 4.28
C ARG A 111 5.61 -19.38 3.52
N ASN A 112 6.67 -19.05 4.25
CA ASN A 112 7.98 -18.65 3.70
C ASN A 112 7.97 -17.41 2.77
N VAL A 113 7.38 -16.30 3.23
CA VAL A 113 7.76 -14.99 2.67
C VAL A 113 9.14 -14.63 3.22
N GLN A 114 10.20 -15.00 2.50
CA GLN A 114 11.48 -14.33 2.72
C GLN A 114 11.27 -12.85 2.37
N PRO A 115 11.58 -11.92 3.29
CA PRO A 115 11.46 -10.51 2.99
C PRO A 115 12.29 -10.22 1.73
N PRO A 116 11.83 -9.32 0.84
CA PRO A 116 12.59 -8.97 -0.35
C PRO A 116 14.01 -8.61 0.08
N ILE A 117 15.01 -9.21 -0.57
CA ILE A 117 16.40 -8.81 -0.40
C ILE A 117 16.45 -7.36 -0.85
N LEU A 118 16.36 -6.44 0.11
CA LEU A 118 16.50 -5.02 -0.14
C LEU A 118 17.88 -4.87 -0.77
N PRO A 119 18.00 -4.24 -1.96
CA PRO A 119 19.31 -3.94 -2.52
C PRO A 119 20.10 -3.20 -1.43
N PRO A 120 21.39 -3.53 -1.23
CA PRO A 120 22.18 -2.94 -0.16
C PRO A 120 22.03 -1.43 -0.23
N GLU A 121 21.68 -0.82 0.91
CA GLU A 121 21.49 0.63 0.95
C GLU A 121 22.72 1.28 0.33
N PRO A 122 22.55 2.18 -0.67
CA PRO A 122 23.68 2.86 -1.26
C PRO A 122 24.45 3.55 -0.13
N ILE A 123 25.78 3.47 -0.16
CA ILE A 123 26.61 4.24 0.77
C ILE A 123 26.26 5.70 0.54
N THR A 124 25.53 6.31 1.48
CA THR A 124 25.18 7.73 1.49
C THR A 124 26.02 8.44 2.54
N LEU A 125 26.26 9.76 2.38
CA LEU A 125 26.99 10.53 3.39
C LEU A 125 26.28 10.45 4.75
N THR A 126 24.95 10.45 4.75
CA THR A 126 24.14 10.29 5.96
C THR A 126 24.34 8.94 6.62
N ASN A 127 24.33 7.83 5.87
CA ASN A 127 24.62 6.50 6.43
C ASN A 127 26.06 6.38 6.92
N LEU A 128 27.02 7.03 6.26
CA LEU A 128 28.43 7.03 6.67
C LEU A 128 28.65 7.85 7.95
N LEU A 129 27.96 8.99 8.08
CA LEU A 129 27.97 9.86 9.27
C LEU A 129 27.19 9.25 10.46
N GLN A 130 26.17 8.46 10.19
CA GLN A 130 25.41 7.75 11.24
C GLN A 130 26.14 6.49 11.74
N ARG A 131 27.18 6.02 11.03
CA ARG A 131 28.04 4.94 11.53
C ARG A 131 28.92 5.47 12.67
N PRO A 132 28.94 4.79 13.83
CA PRO A 132 29.52 5.35 15.06
C PRO A 132 31.01 5.70 14.95
N VAL A 133 31.81 4.89 14.25
CA VAL A 133 33.26 5.14 14.11
C VAL A 133 33.56 6.14 12.99
N TRP A 134 32.96 5.93 11.82
CA TRP A 134 33.24 6.76 10.63
C TRP A 134 32.66 8.16 10.76
N GLY A 135 31.46 8.29 11.34
CA GLY A 135 30.83 9.59 11.57
C GLY A 135 31.61 10.47 12.53
N VAL A 136 32.14 9.89 13.61
CA VAL A 136 33.00 10.62 14.56
C VAL A 136 34.29 11.04 13.88
N LEU A 137 34.97 10.14 13.14
CA LEU A 137 36.21 10.48 12.43
C LEU A 137 36.02 11.60 11.39
N ILE A 138 34.98 11.49 10.56
CA ILE A 138 34.66 12.50 9.55
C ILE A 138 34.25 13.82 10.21
N GLY A 139 33.46 13.76 11.29
CA GLY A 139 33.05 14.93 12.06
C GLY A 139 34.23 15.65 12.71
N CYS A 140 35.16 14.91 13.33
CA CYS A 140 36.39 15.47 13.89
C CYS A 140 37.27 16.12 12.81
N LEU A 141 37.42 15.47 11.65
CA LEU A 141 38.19 16.01 10.53
C LEU A 141 37.58 17.32 9.99
N LEU A 142 36.26 17.32 9.72
CA LEU A 142 35.55 18.51 9.23
C LEU A 142 35.59 19.64 10.27
N GLY A 143 35.39 19.32 11.55
CA GLY A 143 35.49 20.28 12.64
C GLY A 143 36.88 20.91 12.74
N ALA A 144 37.93 20.09 12.67
CA ALA A 144 39.32 20.57 12.69
C ALA A 144 39.63 21.49 11.50
N LEU A 145 39.20 21.12 10.28
CA LEU A 145 39.38 21.93 9.08
C LEU A 145 38.64 23.27 9.17
N LEU A 146 37.42 23.28 9.70
CA LEU A 146 36.61 24.49 9.84
C LEU A 146 37.21 25.43 10.91
N VAL A 147 37.65 24.89 12.04
CA VAL A 147 38.33 25.66 13.08
C VAL A 147 39.66 26.20 12.56
N TYR A 148 40.48 25.37 11.91
CA TYR A 148 41.75 25.81 11.33
C TYR A 148 41.55 26.89 10.25
N GLY A 149 40.57 26.70 9.36
CA GLY A 149 40.23 27.67 8.32
C GLY A 149 39.78 29.00 8.89
N THR A 150 38.88 28.99 9.87
CA THR A 150 38.40 30.23 10.52
C THR A 150 39.50 30.93 11.33
N SER A 151 40.31 30.18 12.07
CA SER A 151 41.49 30.70 12.76
C SER A 151 42.51 31.30 11.79
N GLY A 152 42.73 30.66 10.62
CA GLY A 152 43.60 31.17 9.57
C GLY A 152 43.10 32.50 9.00
N ILE A 153 41.80 32.59 8.69
CA ILE A 153 41.17 33.85 8.24
C ILE A 153 41.38 34.95 9.28
N ILE A 154 41.13 34.68 10.56
CA ILE A 154 41.31 35.66 11.65
C ILE A 154 42.78 36.09 11.75
N TYR A 155 43.71 35.14 11.70
CA TYR A 155 45.14 35.41 11.80
C TYR A 155 45.65 36.30 10.65
N PHE A 156 45.39 35.91 9.40
CA PHE A 156 45.84 36.69 8.24
C PHE A 156 45.13 38.04 8.18
N THR A 157 43.85 38.11 8.53
CA THR A 157 43.12 39.39 8.60
C THR A 157 43.71 40.30 9.66
N ASN A 158 44.04 39.80 10.85
CA ASN A 158 44.68 40.59 11.90
C ASN A 158 46.06 41.09 11.47
N GLN A 159 46.84 40.26 10.77
CA GLN A 159 48.17 40.64 10.27
C GLN A 159 48.13 41.78 9.25
N ILE A 160 47.05 41.90 8.48
CA ILE A 160 46.87 43.02 7.52
C ILE A 160 46.80 44.38 8.24
N PHE A 161 46.28 44.43 9.48
CA PHE A 161 46.11 45.69 10.23
C PHE A 161 47.20 45.95 11.27
N THR A 162 47.89 44.91 11.74
CA THR A 162 48.80 45.01 12.90
C THR A 162 50.29 44.98 12.55
N THR A 163 50.65 44.56 11.34
CA THR A 163 52.05 44.49 10.93
C THR A 163 52.60 45.86 10.51
N ASN A 164 53.82 46.16 10.95
CA ASN A 164 54.55 47.40 10.61
C ASN A 164 55.21 47.37 9.21
N ASN A 165 55.28 46.20 8.56
CA ASN A 165 55.85 46.01 7.22
C ASN A 165 54.74 45.95 6.16
N GLN A 166 54.67 46.97 5.31
CA GLN A 166 53.62 47.11 4.29
C GLN A 166 53.64 45.99 3.23
N ASP A 167 54.81 45.44 2.91
CA ASP A 167 54.93 44.34 1.95
C ASP A 167 54.30 43.04 2.49
N ILE A 168 54.48 42.77 3.78
CA ILE A 168 53.86 41.61 4.47
C ILE A 168 52.34 41.78 4.54
N ALA A 169 51.85 42.99 4.77
CA ALA A 169 50.41 43.28 4.77
C ALA A 169 49.79 43.02 3.38
N ASP A 170 50.48 43.40 2.29
CA ASP A 170 50.02 43.17 0.92
C ASP A 170 50.07 41.70 0.52
N VAL A 171 51.08 40.92 0.95
CA VAL A 171 51.10 39.45 0.78
C VAL A 171 49.91 38.80 1.48
N ASN A 172 49.63 39.20 2.73
CA ASN A 172 48.49 38.65 3.46
C ASN A 172 47.15 39.00 2.80
N ARG A 173 47.00 40.20 2.23
CA ARG A 173 45.82 40.57 1.42
C ARG A 173 45.69 39.67 0.20
N PHE A 174 46.77 39.42 -0.52
CA PHE A 174 46.78 38.53 -1.67
C PHE A 174 46.35 37.11 -1.29
N ILE A 175 46.93 36.53 -0.23
CA ILE A 175 46.59 35.18 0.26
C ILE A 175 45.10 35.07 0.61
N VAL A 176 44.54 36.07 1.33
CA VAL A 176 43.12 36.08 1.69
C VAL A 176 42.24 36.12 0.45
N TRP A 177 42.53 37.01 -0.51
CA TRP A 177 41.76 37.11 -1.75
C TRP A 177 41.85 35.85 -2.60
N GLN A 178 43.05 35.26 -2.73
CA GLN A 178 43.27 34.03 -3.47
C GLN A 178 42.49 32.86 -2.86
N ASN A 179 42.57 32.65 -1.54
CA ASN A 179 41.83 31.57 -0.88
C ASN A 179 40.31 31.72 -1.03
N LEU A 180 39.79 32.96 -0.99
CA LEU A 180 38.37 33.23 -1.19
C LEU A 180 37.93 32.94 -2.63
N THR A 181 38.69 33.41 -3.62
CA THR A 181 38.38 33.16 -5.04
C THR A 181 38.47 31.69 -5.38
N GLU A 182 39.43 30.95 -4.82
CA GLU A 182 39.53 29.49 -4.96
C GLU A 182 38.30 28.77 -4.42
N GLY A 183 37.87 29.08 -3.19
CA GLY A 183 36.69 28.47 -2.58
C GLY A 183 35.42 28.71 -3.40
N VAL A 184 35.22 29.96 -3.85
CA VAL A 184 34.08 30.34 -4.71
C VAL A 184 34.15 29.61 -6.05
N THR A 185 35.33 29.50 -6.65
CA THR A 185 35.54 28.80 -7.92
C THR A 185 35.15 27.33 -7.83
N VAL A 186 35.63 26.63 -6.79
CA VAL A 186 35.31 25.21 -6.57
C VAL A 186 33.81 25.03 -6.43
N PHE A 187 33.16 25.83 -5.58
CA PHE A 187 31.73 25.75 -5.35
C PHE A 187 30.91 26.00 -6.63
N LEU A 188 31.13 27.15 -7.30
CA LEU A 188 30.35 27.54 -8.47
C LEU A 188 30.55 26.57 -9.64
N THR A 189 31.80 26.17 -9.90
CA THR A 189 32.11 25.22 -10.97
C THR A 189 31.33 23.93 -10.77
N ILE A 190 31.37 23.34 -9.57
CA ILE A 190 30.66 22.09 -9.29
C ILE A 190 29.15 22.29 -9.26
N TYR A 191 28.65 23.38 -8.69
CA TYR A 191 27.23 23.69 -8.62
C TYR A 191 26.58 23.71 -10.00
N PHE A 192 27.12 24.51 -10.94
CA PHE A 192 26.58 24.62 -12.29
C PHE A 192 26.83 23.37 -13.15
N LEU A 193 27.94 22.68 -12.92
CA LEU A 193 28.29 21.48 -13.68
C LEU A 193 27.49 20.25 -13.24
N SER A 194 26.98 20.23 -11.99
CA SER A 194 26.33 19.05 -11.39
C SER A 194 25.18 18.50 -12.23
N ASP A 195 24.24 19.35 -12.66
CA ASP A 195 23.07 18.93 -13.45
C ASP A 195 23.45 18.46 -14.84
N TRP A 196 24.39 19.15 -15.48
CA TRP A 196 24.87 18.76 -16.80
C TRP A 196 25.58 17.39 -16.76
N LEU A 197 26.41 17.13 -15.74
CA LEU A 197 27.08 15.84 -15.56
C LEU A 197 26.07 14.71 -15.32
N ASP A 198 25.03 14.97 -14.55
CA ASP A 198 23.98 13.99 -14.25
C ASP A 198 23.20 13.59 -15.50
N GLN A 199 22.97 14.52 -16.42
CA GLN A 199 22.30 14.27 -17.71
C GLN A 199 23.22 13.59 -18.73
N ARG A 200 24.49 14.00 -18.81
CA ARG A 200 25.42 13.54 -19.86
C ARG A 200 26.01 12.15 -19.58
N PHE A 201 26.31 11.83 -18.32
CA PHE A 201 27.04 10.62 -17.96
C PHE A 201 26.20 9.68 -17.10
N ARG A 202 26.06 8.41 -17.52
CA ARG A 202 25.35 7.38 -16.74
C ARG A 202 26.18 6.85 -15.57
N ARG A 203 27.51 6.72 -15.75
CA ARG A 203 28.40 6.12 -14.74
C ARG A 203 28.92 7.17 -13.76
N ILE A 204 28.94 6.82 -12.49
CA ILE A 204 29.32 7.73 -11.38
C ILE A 204 30.76 8.22 -11.54
N TRP A 205 31.70 7.32 -11.81
CA TRP A 205 33.11 7.68 -11.95
C TRP A 205 33.39 8.64 -13.11
N GLN A 206 32.61 8.57 -14.20
CA GLN A 206 32.74 9.50 -15.33
C GLN A 206 32.39 10.93 -14.90
N ARG A 207 31.33 11.09 -14.10
CA ARG A 207 30.93 12.40 -13.57
C ARG A 207 32.06 13.04 -12.77
N HIS A 208 32.67 12.28 -11.86
CA HIS A 208 33.79 12.73 -11.03
C HIS A 208 35.05 13.03 -11.86
N LEU A 209 35.35 12.21 -12.87
CA LEU A 209 36.49 12.45 -13.77
C LEU A 209 36.33 13.76 -14.55
N PHE A 210 35.18 13.97 -15.19
CA PHE A 210 34.91 15.19 -15.96
C PHE A 210 34.78 16.43 -15.06
N ALA A 211 34.18 16.28 -13.87
CA ALA A 211 34.18 17.35 -12.87
C ALA A 211 35.59 17.77 -12.49
N SER A 212 36.48 16.80 -12.25
CA SER A 212 37.88 17.07 -11.89
C SER A 212 38.64 17.76 -13.02
N ALA A 213 38.44 17.33 -14.27
CA ALA A 213 39.09 17.94 -15.43
C ALA A 213 38.66 19.40 -15.64
N ILE A 214 37.35 19.68 -15.54
CA ILE A 214 36.82 21.04 -15.70
C ILE A 214 37.24 21.91 -14.52
N LEU A 215 37.20 21.38 -13.30
CA LEU A 215 37.62 22.09 -12.10
C LEU A 215 39.10 22.44 -12.13
N PHE A 216 39.96 21.53 -12.62
CA PHE A 216 41.39 21.80 -12.79
C PHE A 216 41.63 23.01 -13.70
N VAL A 217 40.95 23.06 -14.85
CA VAL A 217 41.08 24.18 -15.79
C VAL A 217 40.57 25.48 -15.17
N ALA A 218 39.39 25.46 -14.56
CA ALA A 218 38.79 26.63 -13.91
C ALA A 218 39.70 27.17 -12.79
N TYR A 219 40.22 26.28 -11.95
CA TYR A 219 41.13 26.60 -10.85
C TYR A 219 42.42 27.24 -11.36
N TRP A 220 43.03 26.66 -12.41
CA TRP A 220 44.28 27.19 -12.99
C TRP A 220 44.08 28.57 -13.63
N VAL A 221 43.00 28.76 -14.39
CA VAL A 221 42.67 30.05 -15.02
C VAL A 221 42.45 31.13 -13.97
N ILE A 222 41.66 30.85 -12.94
CA ILE A 222 41.35 31.84 -11.90
C ILE A 222 42.57 32.18 -11.05
N ASN A 223 43.39 31.19 -10.69
CA ASN A 223 44.65 31.46 -9.99
C ASN A 223 45.61 32.32 -10.81
N THR A 224 45.72 32.05 -12.12
CA THR A 224 46.55 32.85 -13.02
C THR A 224 46.06 34.30 -13.08
N ILE A 225 44.74 34.51 -13.20
CA ILE A 225 44.14 35.85 -13.21
C ILE A 225 44.39 36.56 -11.86
N CYS A 226 44.17 35.89 -10.74
CA CYS A 226 44.41 36.45 -9.40
C CYS A 226 45.87 36.86 -9.21
N TYR A 227 46.82 36.02 -9.64
CA TYR A 227 48.25 36.34 -9.58
C TYR A 227 48.57 37.59 -10.40
N PHE A 228 48.14 37.68 -11.66
CA PHE A 228 48.44 38.86 -12.49
C PHE A 228 47.75 40.14 -12.01
N MET A 229 46.55 40.04 -11.44
CA MET A 229 45.78 41.20 -10.97
C MET A 229 46.25 41.74 -9.63
N LEU A 230 46.61 40.87 -8.68
CA LEU A 230 46.83 41.24 -7.28
C LEU A 230 48.21 40.82 -6.75
N GLY A 231 48.78 39.74 -7.27
CA GLY A 231 50.01 39.14 -6.73
C GLY A 231 51.30 39.66 -7.37
N LYS A 232 51.31 39.84 -8.70
CA LYS A 232 52.52 40.10 -9.48
C LYS A 232 53.33 41.27 -8.94
N GLU A 233 52.69 42.42 -8.75
CA GLU A 233 53.36 43.62 -8.25
C GLU A 233 53.90 43.44 -6.82
N VAL A 234 53.17 42.72 -5.96
CA VAL A 234 53.57 42.45 -4.58
C VAL A 234 54.82 41.56 -4.53
N PHE A 235 54.85 40.49 -5.31
CA PHE A 235 55.99 39.56 -5.35
C PHE A 235 57.21 40.16 -6.05
N GLU A 236 57.03 40.95 -7.11
CA GLU A 236 58.14 41.66 -7.75
C GLU A 236 58.83 42.64 -6.79
N ARG A 237 58.08 43.35 -5.94
CA ARG A 237 58.65 44.25 -4.92
C ARG A 237 59.48 43.50 -3.87
N LEU A 238 59.03 42.32 -3.46
CA LEU A 238 59.72 41.48 -2.47
C LEU A 238 61.01 40.85 -3.02
N GLU A 239 61.04 40.51 -4.31
CA GLU A 239 62.20 39.92 -4.97
C GLU A 239 63.38 40.90 -5.10
N HIS A 240 63.10 42.21 -5.21
CA HIS A 240 64.12 43.25 -5.38
C HIS A 240 64.67 43.81 -4.06
N GLN A 241 64.24 43.31 -2.89
CA GLN A 241 64.71 43.77 -1.58
C GLN A 241 66.09 43.13 -1.22
N PRO A 242 67.14 43.93 -0.95
CA PRO A 242 68.53 43.44 -0.84
C PRO A 242 68.86 42.63 0.44
N SER A 243 67.91 42.47 1.35
CA SER A 243 68.07 41.73 2.62
C SER A 243 66.98 40.68 2.84
N SER A 244 66.35 40.18 1.78
CA SER A 244 65.30 39.17 1.89
C SER A 244 65.92 37.79 2.19
N THR A 245 66.00 37.45 3.48
CA THR A 245 65.75 36.05 3.85
C THR A 245 64.45 35.62 3.16
N PRO A 246 64.42 34.50 2.44
CA PRO A 246 63.20 34.02 1.81
C PRO A 246 62.07 33.99 2.84
N LEU A 247 60.89 34.50 2.47
CA LEU A 247 59.70 34.40 3.32
C LEU A 247 59.40 32.95 3.71
N VAL A 248 59.78 32.00 2.85
CA VAL A 248 59.80 30.55 3.04
C VAL A 248 60.96 29.98 2.22
N ASP A 249 61.87 29.21 2.83
CA ASP A 249 63.04 28.64 2.14
C ASP A 249 62.68 27.54 1.12
N ASP A 250 61.56 26.84 1.31
CA ASP A 250 61.03 25.83 0.39
C ASP A 250 59.48 25.88 0.37
N PRO A 251 58.86 26.63 -0.55
CA PRO A 251 57.41 26.73 -0.62
C PRO A 251 56.79 25.38 -0.99
N ALA A 252 55.65 25.06 -0.39
CA ALA A 252 54.92 23.86 -0.74
C ALA A 252 54.61 23.83 -2.26
N PRO A 253 54.90 22.73 -2.96
CA PRO A 253 54.60 22.61 -4.38
C PRO A 253 53.15 22.89 -4.73
N TRP A 254 52.91 23.62 -5.82
CA TRP A 254 51.58 24.06 -6.27
C TRP A 254 50.57 22.90 -6.43
N TYR A 255 51.05 21.68 -6.72
CA TYR A 255 50.19 20.52 -6.90
C TYR A 255 49.52 20.06 -5.60
N TYR A 256 50.04 20.41 -4.41
CA TYR A 256 49.33 20.11 -3.16
C TYR A 256 48.01 20.88 -3.05
N TYR A 257 48.03 22.15 -3.44
CA TYR A 257 46.86 23.04 -3.39
C TYR A 257 45.77 22.58 -4.37
N ILE A 258 46.16 22.19 -5.59
CA ILE A 258 45.19 21.72 -6.58
C ILE A 258 44.58 20.36 -6.21
N ILE A 259 45.34 19.44 -5.62
CA ILE A 259 44.83 18.14 -5.18
C ILE A 259 43.74 18.34 -4.11
N VAL A 260 43.96 19.24 -3.15
CA VAL A 260 42.97 19.55 -2.12
C VAL A 260 41.71 20.15 -2.73
N ALA A 261 41.83 21.11 -3.65
CA ALA A 261 40.69 21.70 -4.35
C ALA A 261 39.88 20.65 -5.14
N LEU A 262 40.56 19.72 -5.83
CA LEU A 262 39.90 18.62 -6.55
C LEU A 262 39.18 17.65 -5.61
N LEU A 263 39.78 17.30 -4.47
CA LEU A 263 39.15 16.44 -3.47
C LEU A 263 37.88 17.10 -2.90
N ILE A 264 37.97 18.38 -2.52
CA ILE A 264 36.83 19.16 -2.01
C ILE A 264 35.73 19.27 -3.07
N GLY A 265 36.08 19.57 -4.33
CA GLY A 265 35.11 19.67 -5.42
C GLY A 265 34.36 18.35 -5.67
N ASN A 266 35.06 17.22 -5.62
CA ASN A 266 34.43 15.89 -5.76
C ASN A 266 33.56 15.53 -4.56
N ALA A 267 33.99 15.86 -3.34
CA ALA A 267 33.17 15.70 -2.16
C ALA A 267 31.88 16.53 -2.25
N PHE A 268 31.98 17.78 -2.71
CA PHE A 268 30.83 18.66 -2.90
C PHE A 268 29.86 18.13 -3.96
N LEU A 269 30.36 17.62 -5.09
CA LEU A 269 29.55 16.98 -6.12
C LEU A 269 28.76 15.79 -5.55
N TYR A 270 29.42 14.97 -4.73
CA TYR A 270 28.78 13.84 -4.06
C TYR A 270 27.66 14.28 -3.10
N VAL A 271 27.90 15.31 -2.28
CA VAL A 271 26.90 15.85 -1.34
C VAL A 271 25.69 16.43 -2.06
N LEU A 272 25.90 17.28 -3.08
CA LEU A 272 24.80 17.86 -3.85
C LEU A 272 23.92 16.79 -4.48
N ARG A 273 24.53 15.74 -5.03
CA ARG A 273 23.81 14.64 -5.64
C ARG A 273 23.03 13.82 -4.62
N GLN A 274 23.63 13.52 -3.48
CA GLN A 274 22.94 12.81 -2.39
C GLN A 274 21.73 13.62 -1.88
N GLY A 275 21.88 14.94 -1.73
CA GLY A 275 20.78 15.84 -1.39
C GLY A 275 19.61 15.73 -2.38
N LYS A 276 19.89 15.85 -3.68
CA LYS A 276 18.88 15.71 -4.75
C LYS A 276 18.17 14.35 -4.72
N GLN A 277 18.91 13.26 -4.47
CA GLN A 277 18.34 11.91 -4.38
C GLN A 277 17.43 11.74 -3.17
N LEU A 278 17.82 12.27 -2.01
CA LEU A 278 17.01 12.23 -0.79
C LEU A 278 15.70 13.00 -0.96
N THR A 279 15.76 14.23 -1.48
CA THR A 279 14.56 15.04 -1.75
C THR A 279 13.61 14.32 -2.70
N ARG A 280 14.12 13.73 -3.79
CA ARG A 280 13.28 12.99 -4.75
C ARG A 280 12.58 11.79 -4.12
N LYS A 281 13.30 11.00 -3.31
CA LYS A 281 12.71 9.85 -2.60
C LYS A 281 11.63 10.29 -1.60
N MET A 282 11.88 11.37 -0.88
CA MET A 282 10.91 11.92 0.09
C MET A 282 9.62 12.36 -0.60
N THR A 283 9.72 13.11 -1.70
CA THR A 283 8.55 13.52 -2.49
C THR A 283 7.80 12.33 -3.07
N GLU A 284 8.50 11.29 -3.51
CA GLU A 284 7.87 10.05 -4.01
C GLU A 284 7.11 9.31 -2.90
N GLN A 285 7.69 9.22 -1.70
CA GLN A 285 7.03 8.63 -0.54
C GLN A 285 5.80 9.42 -0.09
N GLU A 286 5.87 10.76 -0.06
CA GLU A 286 4.73 11.62 0.25
C GLU A 286 3.58 11.42 -0.75
N PHE A 287 3.90 11.34 -2.05
CA PHE A 287 2.90 11.09 -3.08
C PHE A 287 2.25 9.70 -2.95
N GLN A 288 3.05 8.67 -2.64
CA GLN A 288 2.52 7.32 -2.38
C GLN A 288 1.60 7.29 -1.16
N LEU A 289 1.98 7.97 -0.07
CA LEU A 289 1.18 8.07 1.14
C LEU A 289 -0.17 8.76 0.87
N LEU A 290 -0.15 9.89 0.17
CA LEU A 290 -1.37 10.61 -0.22
C LEU A 290 -2.32 9.73 -1.06
N ASN A 291 -1.77 8.94 -1.99
CA ASN A 291 -2.59 8.03 -2.80
C ASN A 291 -3.17 6.88 -1.97
N MET A 292 -2.40 6.32 -1.03
CA MET A 292 -2.90 5.30 -0.11
C MET A 292 -4.02 5.83 0.77
N GLU A 293 -3.89 7.05 1.30
CA GLU A 293 -4.92 7.71 2.09
C GLU A 293 -6.20 7.92 1.28
N LYS A 294 -6.08 8.44 0.05
CA LYS A 294 -7.22 8.62 -0.86
C LYS A 294 -7.93 7.31 -1.20
N LEU A 295 -7.18 6.24 -1.46
CA LEU A 295 -7.74 4.91 -1.73
C LEU A 295 -8.45 4.35 -0.49
N LYS A 296 -7.86 4.52 0.69
CA LYS A 296 -8.47 4.13 1.96
C LYS A 296 -9.80 4.86 2.18
N THR A 297 -9.82 6.18 2.08
CA THR A 297 -11.04 6.99 2.24
C THR A 297 -12.11 6.57 1.22
N ARG A 298 -11.72 6.30 -0.03
CA ARG A 298 -12.65 5.82 -1.05
C ARG A 298 -13.23 4.44 -0.71
N ALA A 299 -12.40 3.50 -0.26
CA ALA A 299 -12.86 2.18 0.16
C ALA A 299 -13.80 2.27 1.38
N GLU A 300 -13.53 3.15 2.34
CA GLU A 300 -14.41 3.42 3.47
C GLU A 300 -15.76 4.01 3.03
N LEU A 301 -15.75 4.97 2.08
CA LEU A 301 -16.97 5.55 1.49
C LEU A 301 -17.77 4.49 0.73
N ASP A 302 -17.12 3.66 -0.09
CA ASP A 302 -17.78 2.59 -0.85
C ASP A 302 -18.39 1.55 0.11
N ALA A 303 -17.70 1.20 1.19
CA ALA A 303 -18.20 0.30 2.23
C ALA A 303 -19.40 0.91 3.01
N LEU A 304 -19.36 2.20 3.30
CA LEU A 304 -20.49 2.93 3.91
C LEU A 304 -21.70 2.97 2.97
N GLN A 305 -21.50 3.27 1.68
CA GLN A 305 -22.58 3.25 0.68
C GLN A 305 -23.19 1.85 0.54
N ALA A 306 -22.39 0.79 0.60
CA ALA A 306 -22.86 -0.58 0.53
C ALA A 306 -23.74 -0.99 1.73
N LYS A 307 -23.62 -0.33 2.89
CA LYS A 307 -24.47 -0.60 4.08
C LYS A 307 -25.93 -0.20 3.87
N ILE A 308 -26.24 0.67 2.92
CA ILE A 308 -27.61 1.06 2.59
C ILE A 308 -28.01 0.35 1.30
N ASN A 309 -29.02 -0.53 1.35
CA ASN A 309 -29.56 -1.18 0.15
C ASN A 309 -30.40 -0.16 -0.65
N PRO A 310 -29.88 0.41 -1.77
CA PRO A 310 -30.57 1.52 -2.44
C PRO A 310 -31.87 1.06 -3.08
N HIS A 311 -31.89 -0.17 -3.58
CA HIS A 311 -33.07 -0.76 -4.22
C HIS A 311 -34.21 -0.98 -3.22
N PHE A 312 -33.91 -1.44 -2.00
CA PHE A 312 -34.91 -1.52 -0.92
C PHE A 312 -35.49 -0.14 -0.63
N LEU A 313 -34.64 0.88 -0.49
CA LEU A 313 -35.07 2.24 -0.21
C LEU A 313 -35.98 2.82 -1.31
N TYR A 314 -35.58 2.69 -2.58
CA TYR A 314 -36.41 3.14 -3.71
C TYR A 314 -37.78 2.46 -3.72
N ASN A 315 -37.83 1.15 -3.47
CA ASN A 315 -39.09 0.42 -3.42
C ASN A 315 -39.97 0.87 -2.25
N ALA A 316 -39.38 1.07 -1.07
CA ALA A 316 -40.10 1.53 0.10
C ALA A 316 -40.70 2.93 -0.12
N LEU A 317 -39.94 3.85 -0.71
CA LEU A 317 -40.41 5.21 -1.06
C LEU A 317 -41.54 5.17 -2.10
N ASN A 318 -41.43 4.32 -3.12
CA ASN A 318 -42.49 4.16 -4.12
C ASN A 318 -43.78 3.58 -3.51
N SER A 319 -43.66 2.62 -2.57
CA SER A 319 -44.80 2.11 -1.83
C SER A 319 -45.45 3.19 -0.98
N ILE A 320 -44.67 4.04 -0.29
CA ILE A 320 -45.21 5.21 0.43
C ILE A 320 -45.95 6.12 -0.54
N ALA A 321 -45.34 6.51 -1.66
CA ALA A 321 -45.95 7.40 -2.64
C ALA A 321 -47.29 6.86 -3.19
N SER A 322 -47.41 5.55 -3.38
CA SER A 322 -48.67 4.91 -3.76
C SER A 322 -49.70 4.87 -2.62
N LEU A 323 -49.26 4.64 -1.39
CA LEU A 323 -50.14 4.52 -0.21
C LEU A 323 -50.67 5.88 0.28
N VAL A 324 -49.94 6.98 0.07
CA VAL A 324 -50.30 8.31 0.61
C VAL A 324 -51.73 8.74 0.22
N HIS A 325 -52.19 8.38 -0.97
CA HIS A 325 -53.56 8.69 -1.41
C HIS A 325 -54.57 7.58 -1.11
N ASP A 326 -54.16 6.31 -1.22
CA ASP A 326 -55.09 5.16 -1.10
C ASP A 326 -55.31 4.70 0.35
N ASN A 327 -54.26 4.75 1.18
CA ASN A 327 -54.28 4.34 2.58
C ASN A 327 -53.22 5.11 3.38
N PRO A 328 -53.55 6.32 3.86
CA PRO A 328 -52.60 7.20 4.54
C PRO A 328 -52.06 6.61 5.84
N ASP A 329 -52.86 5.84 6.58
CA ASP A 329 -52.44 5.19 7.82
C ASP A 329 -51.31 4.18 7.56
N LYS A 330 -51.42 3.38 6.49
CA LYS A 330 -50.34 2.46 6.07
C LYS A 330 -49.10 3.21 5.57
N ALA A 331 -49.27 4.37 4.94
CA ALA A 331 -48.14 5.21 4.52
C ALA A 331 -47.38 5.78 5.73
N GLU A 332 -48.11 6.20 6.76
CA GLU A 332 -47.53 6.64 8.05
C GLU A 332 -46.80 5.49 8.74
N GLU A 333 -47.42 4.30 8.83
CA GLU A 333 -46.81 3.08 9.39
C GLU A 333 -45.48 2.76 8.68
N MET A 334 -45.48 2.72 7.34
CA MET A 334 -44.30 2.48 6.52
C MET A 334 -43.18 3.50 6.80
N THR A 335 -43.54 4.76 6.99
CA THR A 335 -42.59 5.85 7.28
C THR A 335 -41.94 5.66 8.66
N LEU A 336 -42.73 5.31 9.68
CA LEU A 336 -42.24 5.02 11.03
C LEU A 336 -41.33 3.79 11.06
N LEU A 337 -41.71 2.73 10.35
CA LEU A 337 -40.92 1.50 10.23
C LEU A 337 -39.57 1.76 9.55
N LEU A 338 -39.54 2.54 8.46
CA LEU A 338 -38.30 2.95 7.81
C LEU A 338 -37.42 3.77 8.75
N SER A 339 -37.99 4.73 9.49
CA SER A 339 -37.26 5.53 10.48
C SER A 339 -36.61 4.63 11.55
N LYS A 340 -37.35 3.65 12.06
CA LYS A 340 -36.84 2.66 13.04
C LYS A 340 -35.70 1.83 12.44
N LEU A 341 -35.84 1.36 11.21
CA LEU A 341 -34.83 0.55 10.50
C LEU A 341 -33.55 1.36 10.24
N PHE A 342 -33.67 2.62 9.80
CA PHE A 342 -32.52 3.50 9.57
C PHE A 342 -31.79 3.84 10.86
N ARG A 343 -32.52 4.16 11.94
CA ARG A 343 -31.91 4.45 13.24
C ARG A 343 -31.05 3.29 13.75
N TYR A 344 -31.46 2.05 13.47
CA TYR A 344 -30.67 0.87 13.81
C TYR A 344 -29.45 0.69 12.90
N SER A 345 -29.61 0.93 11.59
CA SER A 345 -28.51 0.82 10.62
C SER A 345 -27.43 1.89 10.78
N THR A 346 -27.81 3.10 11.24
CA THR A 346 -26.90 4.26 11.37
C THR A 346 -26.46 4.54 12.80
N GLY A 347 -27.17 4.01 13.80
CA GLY A 347 -26.96 4.36 15.20
C GLY A 347 -26.43 3.21 16.05
N ARG A 348 -25.10 3.17 16.27
CA ARG A 348 -24.42 2.85 17.55
C ARG A 348 -22.89 2.82 17.41
N ASP A 349 -22.23 3.21 18.51
CA ASP A 349 -20.79 3.40 18.67
C ASP A 349 -19.97 2.14 18.38
N GLY A 350 -19.59 1.89 17.12
CA GLY A 350 -18.49 1.00 16.71
C GLY A 350 -18.50 -0.45 17.23
N SER A 351 -19.50 -0.86 18.02
CA SER A 351 -19.59 -2.16 18.67
C SER A 351 -20.11 -3.14 17.64
N HIS A 352 -19.30 -4.14 17.32
CA HIS A 352 -19.64 -5.20 16.37
C HIS A 352 -20.59 -6.26 16.97
N MET A 353 -20.92 -6.16 18.25
CA MET A 353 -21.81 -7.05 19.00
C MET A 353 -23.09 -6.32 19.43
N GLY A 354 -24.20 -7.05 19.46
CA GLY A 354 -25.50 -6.60 19.97
C GLY A 354 -26.30 -7.77 20.54
N SER A 355 -27.38 -7.47 21.26
CA SER A 355 -28.23 -8.54 21.80
C SER A 355 -29.03 -9.23 20.70
N LEU A 356 -29.32 -10.52 20.87
CA LEU A 356 -30.22 -11.24 19.98
C LEU A 356 -31.60 -10.55 19.89
N ALA A 357 -32.09 -9.98 20.99
CA ALA A 357 -33.33 -9.20 21.03
C ALA A 357 -33.35 -8.09 19.97
N GLU A 358 -32.24 -7.35 19.87
CA GLU A 358 -32.08 -6.22 18.96
C GLU A 358 -32.01 -6.67 17.50
N GLU A 359 -31.30 -7.77 17.21
CA GLU A 359 -31.26 -8.37 15.87
C GLU A 359 -32.66 -8.85 15.45
N LEU A 360 -33.43 -9.48 16.35
CA LEU A 360 -34.79 -9.95 16.07
C LEU A 360 -35.78 -8.80 15.89
N ASP A 361 -35.66 -7.72 16.67
CA ASP A 361 -36.49 -6.53 16.49
C ASP A 361 -36.23 -5.87 15.12
N MET A 362 -34.98 -5.85 14.67
CA MET A 362 -34.63 -5.40 13.32
C MET A 362 -35.23 -6.32 12.25
N VAL A 363 -35.10 -7.64 12.38
CA VAL A 363 -35.69 -8.61 11.45
C VAL A 363 -37.21 -8.46 11.35
N ARG A 364 -37.91 -8.30 12.49
CA ARG A 364 -39.36 -8.03 12.52
C ARG A 364 -39.70 -6.73 11.82
N THR A 365 -38.95 -5.67 12.09
CA THR A 365 -39.17 -4.36 11.47
C THR A 365 -38.99 -4.45 9.95
N TYR A 366 -37.95 -5.14 9.47
CA TYR A 366 -37.72 -5.37 8.04
C TYR A 366 -38.86 -6.16 7.37
N LEU A 367 -39.28 -7.29 7.99
CA LEU A 367 -40.39 -8.11 7.47
C LEU A 367 -41.72 -7.35 7.48
N GLN A 368 -41.96 -6.48 8.45
CA GLN A 368 -43.14 -5.62 8.48
C GLN A 368 -43.14 -4.62 7.31
N VAL A 369 -41.99 -3.99 6.99
CA VAL A 369 -41.85 -3.11 5.83
C VAL A 369 -42.18 -3.87 4.53
N GLU A 370 -41.64 -5.08 4.36
CA GLU A 370 -41.94 -5.91 3.19
C GLU A 370 -43.40 -6.40 3.20
N HIS A 371 -44.01 -6.64 4.35
CA HIS A 371 -45.43 -7.02 4.46
C HIS A 371 -46.35 -5.88 4.03
N VAL A 372 -46.07 -4.63 4.42
CA VAL A 372 -46.83 -3.47 3.92
C VAL A 372 -46.75 -3.37 2.39
N ARG A 373 -45.60 -3.70 1.79
CA ARG A 373 -45.38 -3.68 0.34
C ARG A 373 -46.04 -4.84 -0.41
N PHE A 374 -45.96 -6.05 0.12
CA PHE A 374 -46.51 -7.26 -0.52
C PHE A 374 -47.95 -7.58 -0.11
N GLY A 375 -48.48 -6.88 0.90
CA GLY A 375 -49.80 -7.12 1.48
C GLY A 375 -49.95 -8.55 2.01
N ASP A 376 -51.17 -9.08 1.87
CA ASP A 376 -51.52 -10.43 2.33
C ASP A 376 -50.75 -11.56 1.62
N ARG A 377 -49.94 -11.23 0.61
CA ARG A 377 -49.09 -12.21 -0.08
C ARG A 377 -47.87 -12.60 0.71
N LEU A 378 -47.42 -11.82 1.69
CA LEU A 378 -46.29 -12.18 2.55
C LEU A 378 -46.78 -12.48 3.96
N LEU A 379 -46.70 -13.74 4.37
CA LEU A 379 -46.92 -14.16 5.75
C LEU A 379 -45.56 -14.39 6.41
N PHE A 380 -45.40 -13.96 7.67
CA PHE A 380 -44.17 -14.21 8.40
C PHE A 380 -44.39 -14.50 9.88
N SER A 381 -43.44 -15.21 10.49
CA SER A 381 -43.36 -15.44 11.93
C SER A 381 -41.91 -15.23 12.43
N VAL A 382 -41.76 -14.74 13.65
CA VAL A 382 -40.45 -14.56 14.31
C VAL A 382 -40.56 -15.00 15.76
N ASP A 383 -40.22 -16.26 15.99
CA ASP A 383 -40.44 -16.97 17.24
C ASP A 383 -39.11 -17.34 17.93
N THR A 384 -39.08 -17.19 19.25
CA THR A 384 -37.96 -17.62 20.11
C THR A 384 -38.48 -18.68 21.08
N SER A 385 -37.82 -19.83 21.20
CA SER A 385 -38.25 -20.91 22.09
C SER A 385 -38.11 -20.58 23.58
N ASP A 386 -37.17 -19.69 23.92
CA ASP A 386 -36.87 -19.25 25.29
C ASP A 386 -36.47 -17.76 25.28
N GLU A 387 -37.18 -16.94 26.06
CA GLU A 387 -36.90 -15.51 26.19
C GLU A 387 -35.52 -15.21 26.76
N GLN A 388 -34.90 -16.13 27.51
CA GLN A 388 -33.54 -15.93 28.03
C GLN A 388 -32.50 -15.81 26.92
N LEU A 389 -32.72 -16.46 25.77
CA LEU A 389 -31.83 -16.39 24.62
C LEU A 389 -31.71 -14.96 24.07
N ASN A 390 -32.75 -14.13 24.24
CA ASN A 390 -32.79 -12.76 23.74
C ASN A 390 -31.67 -11.87 24.33
N LYS A 391 -31.10 -12.23 25.48
CA LYS A 391 -30.02 -11.48 26.13
C LYS A 391 -28.63 -11.77 25.55
N LEU A 392 -28.47 -12.90 24.86
CA LEU A 392 -27.18 -13.34 24.33
C LEU A 392 -26.59 -12.30 23.36
N GLN A 393 -25.30 -12.03 23.51
CA GLN A 393 -24.57 -11.14 22.61
C GLN A 393 -24.13 -11.89 21.36
N ILE A 394 -24.60 -11.42 20.21
CA ILE A 394 -24.25 -11.94 18.89
C ILE A 394 -23.67 -10.83 18.00
N PRO A 395 -22.90 -11.18 16.95
CA PRO A 395 -22.47 -10.22 15.95
C PRO A 395 -23.69 -9.60 15.27
N GLN A 396 -23.69 -8.28 15.11
CA GLN A 396 -24.79 -7.59 14.45
C GLN A 396 -24.90 -8.02 12.97
N PHE A 397 -26.11 -7.94 12.41
CA PHE A 397 -26.41 -8.22 10.99
C PHE A 397 -26.12 -9.66 10.56
N LEU A 398 -26.48 -10.64 11.40
CA LEU A 398 -26.38 -12.07 11.06
C LEU A 398 -27.65 -12.59 10.38
N LEU A 399 -28.83 -12.22 10.90
CA LEU A 399 -30.11 -12.71 10.40
C LEU A 399 -30.64 -11.85 9.26
N GLN A 400 -30.48 -10.53 9.35
CA GLN A 400 -31.03 -9.61 8.35
C GLN A 400 -30.65 -9.99 6.91
N PRO A 401 -29.37 -10.25 6.55
CA PRO A 401 -29.03 -10.56 5.15
C PRO A 401 -29.64 -11.89 4.68
N ILE A 402 -29.88 -12.84 5.59
CA ILE A 402 -30.52 -14.12 5.27
C ILE A 402 -32.01 -13.90 5.00
N VAL A 403 -32.68 -13.12 5.84
CA VAL A 403 -34.10 -12.77 5.68
C VAL A 403 -34.31 -11.92 4.42
N GLU A 404 -33.44 -10.95 4.15
CA GLU A 404 -33.44 -10.18 2.89
C GLU A 404 -33.33 -11.11 1.68
N ASN A 405 -32.43 -12.09 1.73
CA ASN A 405 -32.30 -13.08 0.66
C ASN A 405 -33.55 -13.96 0.53
N ALA A 406 -34.18 -14.36 1.63
CA ALA A 406 -35.44 -15.12 1.62
C ALA A 406 -36.58 -14.33 0.96
N VAL A 407 -36.75 -13.04 1.27
CA VAL A 407 -37.73 -12.18 0.60
C VAL A 407 -37.39 -12.01 -0.89
N LYS A 408 -36.14 -11.62 -1.18
CA LYS A 408 -35.70 -11.28 -2.53
C LYS A 408 -35.70 -12.48 -3.48
N HIS A 409 -35.21 -13.64 -3.04
CA HIS A 409 -35.07 -14.81 -3.92
C HIS A 409 -36.18 -15.83 -3.72
N GLY A 410 -36.72 -15.96 -2.50
CA GLY A 410 -37.78 -16.90 -2.18
C GLY A 410 -39.17 -16.39 -2.55
N ILE A 411 -39.49 -15.14 -2.18
CA ILE A 411 -40.85 -14.61 -2.30
C ILE A 411 -41.07 -13.78 -3.57
N SER A 412 -40.14 -12.88 -3.93
CA SER A 412 -40.36 -11.92 -5.02
C SER A 412 -40.62 -12.58 -6.40
N LYS A 413 -40.15 -13.82 -6.59
CA LYS A 413 -40.30 -14.59 -7.84
C LYS A 413 -41.51 -15.52 -7.87
N ARG A 414 -42.27 -15.65 -6.76
CA ARG A 414 -43.47 -16.50 -6.70
C ARG A 414 -44.73 -15.72 -7.04
N ALA A 415 -45.65 -16.38 -7.72
CA ALA A 415 -47.02 -15.87 -7.95
C ALA A 415 -47.95 -16.08 -6.74
N GLY A 416 -47.74 -17.15 -5.97
CA GLY A 416 -48.54 -17.49 -4.77
C GLY A 416 -48.14 -16.74 -3.50
N ALA A 417 -48.78 -17.10 -2.38
CA ALA A 417 -48.45 -16.58 -1.05
C ALA A 417 -47.06 -17.04 -0.60
N GLY A 418 -46.22 -16.07 -0.25
CA GLY A 418 -44.92 -16.26 0.36
C GLY A 418 -45.02 -16.42 1.87
N ARG A 419 -44.20 -17.31 2.42
CA ARG A 419 -44.10 -17.54 3.86
C ARG A 419 -42.64 -17.51 4.28
N ILE A 420 -42.33 -16.75 5.33
CA ILE A 420 -41.01 -16.70 5.97
C ILE A 420 -41.17 -16.98 7.46
N ASP A 421 -40.53 -18.02 7.97
CA ASP A 421 -40.56 -18.34 9.41
C ASP A 421 -39.14 -18.24 9.97
N VAL A 422 -38.94 -17.35 10.95
CA VAL A 422 -37.68 -17.21 11.68
C VAL A 422 -37.85 -17.85 13.04
N LYS A 423 -37.03 -18.85 13.35
CA LYS A 423 -37.10 -19.60 14.60
C LYS A 423 -35.76 -19.62 15.30
N ILE A 424 -35.76 -19.19 16.56
CA ILE A 424 -34.57 -19.23 17.41
C ILE A 424 -34.77 -20.22 18.55
N TYR A 425 -33.83 -21.14 18.70
CA TYR A 425 -33.90 -22.17 19.74
C TYR A 425 -32.51 -22.62 20.18
N SER A 426 -32.45 -23.33 21.31
CA SER A 426 -31.23 -23.98 21.79
C SER A 426 -31.32 -25.49 21.56
N GLN A 427 -30.30 -26.08 20.96
CA GLN A 427 -30.20 -27.53 20.76
C GLN A 427 -28.74 -27.97 20.81
N ASN A 428 -28.45 -29.08 21.52
CA ASN A 428 -27.10 -29.67 21.62
C ASN A 428 -26.01 -28.64 22.00
N GLU A 429 -26.26 -27.85 23.05
CA GLU A 429 -25.37 -26.76 23.52
C GLU A 429 -25.07 -25.67 22.47
N CYS A 430 -25.87 -25.58 21.42
CA CYS A 430 -25.76 -24.55 20.39
C CYS A 430 -27.01 -23.66 20.37
N LEU A 431 -26.80 -22.37 20.15
CA LEU A 431 -27.83 -21.45 19.69
C LEU A 431 -28.07 -21.71 18.20
N CYS A 432 -29.29 -22.09 17.86
CA CYS A 432 -29.73 -22.35 16.51
C CYS A 432 -30.64 -21.21 16.03
N LEU A 433 -30.27 -20.59 14.92
CA LEU A 433 -31.08 -19.57 14.25
C LEU A 433 -31.50 -20.10 12.88
N SER A 434 -32.78 -20.38 12.72
CA SER A 434 -33.36 -20.91 11.49
C SER A 434 -34.16 -19.83 10.77
N VAL A 435 -33.95 -19.71 9.46
CA VAL A 435 -34.77 -18.93 8.55
C VAL A 435 -35.31 -19.86 7.47
N HIS A 436 -36.61 -20.15 7.54
CA HIS A 436 -37.35 -20.92 6.55
C HIS A 436 -38.05 -19.99 5.58
N ASP A 437 -38.05 -20.35 4.29
CA ASP A 437 -38.92 -19.76 3.29
C ASP A 437 -39.54 -20.83 2.40
N ASN A 438 -40.75 -20.59 1.92
CA ASN A 438 -41.44 -21.52 1.02
C ASN A 438 -41.06 -21.30 -0.46
N GLY A 439 -39.97 -20.60 -0.77
CA GLY A 439 -39.48 -20.36 -2.12
C GLY A 439 -38.90 -21.61 -2.80
N PRO A 440 -38.38 -21.48 -4.03
CA PRO A 440 -37.70 -22.59 -4.71
C PRO A 440 -36.50 -23.08 -3.88
N PRO A 441 -36.16 -24.39 -3.94
CA PRO A 441 -35.04 -24.96 -3.20
C PRO A 441 -33.73 -24.27 -3.57
N PHE A 442 -32.74 -24.34 -2.67
CA PHE A 442 -31.40 -23.89 -2.96
C PHE A 442 -30.80 -24.74 -4.09
N PRO A 443 -30.30 -24.17 -5.19
CA PRO A 443 -29.66 -24.94 -6.24
C PRO A 443 -28.43 -25.69 -5.73
N ASP A 444 -28.16 -26.88 -6.28
CA ASP A 444 -27.08 -27.76 -5.81
C ASP A 444 -25.67 -27.13 -5.92
N ASP A 445 -25.50 -26.11 -6.77
CA ASP A 445 -24.24 -25.42 -7.04
C ASP A 445 -24.11 -24.06 -6.29
N MET A 446 -24.84 -23.89 -5.18
CA MET A 446 -24.91 -22.64 -4.39
C MET A 446 -23.68 -22.34 -3.51
N GLY A 447 -22.50 -22.83 -3.87
CA GLY A 447 -21.25 -22.43 -3.19
C GLY A 447 -20.89 -20.93 -3.30
N SER A 448 -21.70 -20.11 -4.00
CA SER A 448 -21.29 -18.80 -4.52
C SER A 448 -22.27 -17.63 -4.27
N GLY A 449 -23.24 -17.76 -3.36
CA GLY A 449 -24.06 -16.62 -2.94
C GLY A 449 -23.26 -15.60 -2.10
N TYR A 450 -22.93 -14.44 -2.68
CA TYR A 450 -22.09 -13.38 -2.06
C TYR A 450 -22.50 -13.00 -0.61
N GLY A 451 -23.80 -12.98 -0.31
CA GLY A 451 -24.32 -12.62 1.01
C GLY A 451 -24.11 -13.70 2.08
N LEU A 452 -24.27 -14.98 1.72
CA LEU A 452 -24.12 -16.10 2.66
C LEU A 452 -22.64 -16.37 2.98
N ARG A 453 -21.76 -16.21 1.99
CA ARG A 453 -20.31 -16.34 2.15
C ARG A 453 -19.75 -15.30 3.14
N SER A 454 -20.24 -14.06 3.06
CA SER A 454 -19.87 -13.01 4.02
C SER A 454 -20.24 -13.37 5.46
N ILE A 455 -21.42 -13.97 5.68
CA ILE A 455 -21.83 -14.45 7.01
C ILE A 455 -20.96 -15.62 7.46
N GLN A 456 -20.67 -16.57 6.56
CA GLN A 456 -19.81 -17.72 6.86
C GLN A 456 -18.38 -17.29 7.23
N ASP A 457 -17.80 -16.36 6.47
CA ASP A 457 -16.47 -15.80 6.73
C ASP A 457 -16.45 -15.04 8.07
N LYS A 458 -17.50 -14.25 8.36
CA LYS A 458 -17.67 -13.52 9.63
C LYS A 458 -17.74 -14.48 10.82
N LEU A 459 -18.53 -15.55 10.72
CA LEU A 459 -18.65 -16.55 11.78
C LEU A 459 -17.36 -17.34 11.96
N ARG A 460 -16.67 -17.68 10.87
CA ARG A 460 -15.37 -18.37 10.93
C ARG A 460 -14.30 -17.51 11.58
N LEU A 461 -14.28 -16.20 11.31
CA LEU A 461 -13.36 -15.25 11.94
C LEU A 461 -13.58 -15.13 13.45
N LEU A 462 -14.85 -15.08 13.88
CA LEU A 462 -15.21 -14.82 15.28
C LEU A 462 -15.26 -16.08 16.15
N TYR A 463 -15.67 -17.21 15.58
CA TYR A 463 -15.94 -18.44 16.31
C TYR A 463 -15.18 -19.67 15.79
N GLY A 464 -14.43 -19.55 14.69
CA GLY A 464 -13.69 -20.68 14.11
C GLY A 464 -14.64 -21.83 13.75
N ASN A 465 -14.37 -23.01 14.30
CA ASN A 465 -15.18 -24.21 14.10
C ASN A 465 -16.38 -24.33 15.08
N ASP A 466 -16.56 -23.35 15.98
CA ASP A 466 -17.65 -23.33 16.96
C ASP A 466 -18.92 -22.64 16.43
N ALA A 467 -18.91 -22.22 15.16
CA ALA A 467 -20.09 -21.76 14.44
C ALA A 467 -20.14 -22.35 13.02
N ARG A 468 -21.35 -22.56 12.50
CA ARG A 468 -21.58 -23.09 11.16
C ARG A 468 -22.84 -22.51 10.53
N VAL A 469 -22.86 -22.48 9.20
CA VAL A 469 -24.02 -22.14 8.37
C VAL A 469 -24.33 -23.35 7.51
N GLU A 470 -25.58 -23.80 7.52
CA GLU A 470 -26.05 -24.92 6.72
C GLU A 470 -27.24 -24.48 5.86
N LEU A 471 -27.23 -24.88 4.60
CA LEU A 471 -28.38 -24.77 3.70
C LEU A 471 -29.06 -26.13 3.64
N GLN A 472 -30.33 -26.19 4.03
CA GLN A 472 -31.10 -27.43 4.05
C GLN A 472 -32.29 -27.28 3.09
N ASN A 473 -32.51 -28.26 2.21
CA ASN A 473 -33.69 -28.33 1.33
C ASN A 473 -34.77 -29.28 1.88
N GLU A 474 -34.37 -30.30 2.64
CA GLU A 474 -35.23 -31.37 3.16
C GLU A 474 -35.11 -31.45 4.71
N PRO A 475 -36.20 -31.71 5.45
CA PRO A 475 -37.59 -31.93 5.01
C PRO A 475 -38.33 -30.65 4.58
N TYR A 476 -37.72 -29.49 4.80
CA TYR A 476 -38.18 -28.20 4.28
C TYR A 476 -36.99 -27.25 4.11
N LYS A 477 -37.14 -26.29 3.19
CA LYS A 477 -36.08 -25.34 2.83
C LYS A 477 -35.76 -24.36 3.97
N GLN A 478 -34.55 -24.38 4.52
CA GLN A 478 -34.12 -23.42 5.54
C GLN A 478 -32.63 -23.12 5.49
N VAL A 479 -32.27 -21.91 5.92
CA VAL A 479 -30.89 -21.57 6.31
C VAL A 479 -30.77 -21.73 7.81
N LEU A 480 -29.85 -22.58 8.26
CA LEU A 480 -29.61 -22.87 9.67
C LEU A 480 -28.23 -22.35 10.09
N LEU A 481 -28.23 -21.41 11.02
CA LEU A 481 -27.04 -20.96 11.73
C LEU A 481 -26.95 -21.70 13.06
N SER A 482 -25.78 -22.22 13.40
CA SER A 482 -25.51 -22.79 14.73
C SER A 482 -24.26 -22.18 15.33
N ILE A 483 -24.33 -21.72 16.58
CA ILE A 483 -23.20 -21.17 17.34
C ILE A 483 -23.17 -21.83 18.72
N LYS A 484 -22.02 -22.36 19.16
CA LYS A 484 -21.91 -22.94 20.51
C LYS A 484 -22.20 -21.90 21.58
N LEU A 485 -23.09 -22.23 22.52
CA LEU A 485 -23.49 -21.33 23.62
C LEU A 485 -22.32 -20.94 24.51
N SER A 486 -21.34 -21.83 24.71
CA SER A 486 -20.14 -21.56 25.52
C SER A 486 -19.24 -20.45 24.96
N ARG A 487 -19.41 -20.07 23.69
CA ARG A 487 -18.68 -18.97 23.05
C ARG A 487 -19.45 -17.65 23.03
N LEU A 488 -20.73 -17.66 23.39
CA LEU A 488 -21.56 -16.47 23.43
C LEU A 488 -21.44 -15.83 24.81
N GLN A 489 -21.18 -14.52 24.83
CA GLN A 489 -21.18 -13.74 26.06
C GLN A 489 -22.63 -13.46 26.47
N GLN A 490 -22.93 -13.64 27.77
CA GLN A 490 -24.24 -13.34 28.34
C GLN A 490 -24.43 -11.86 28.60
#